data_AF-A0A966Q7U3-F1
#
_entry.id   AF-A0A966Q7U3-F1
#
_cell.length_a   1.000
_cell.length_b   1.000
_cell.length_c   1.000
_cell.angle_alpha   90.00
_cell.angle_beta   90.00
_cell.angle_gamma   90.00
#
_symmetry.space_group_name_H-M   'P 1'
#
loop_
_entity.id
_entity.type
_entity.pdbx_description
1 polymer ?
#
loop_
_entity_poly.entity_id
_entity_poly.type
_entity_poly.pdbx_seq_one_letter_code
_entity_poly.pdbx_strand_id
1 'polypeptide(L)' 'KEHELMASVKEYENTSARIIEHYKKCTGQTESTIKKYLLPPEDVWLTPKEAIKYGLADEIVEFY' A
#
# COMPACT_ATOMS: atom_id res chain seq x y z
N LYS A 1 -1.85 30.97 -7.36
CA LYS A 1 -0.59 30.19 -7.29
C LYS A 1 -0.38 29.53 -5.93
N GLU A 2 -0.29 30.23 -4.80
CA GLU A 2 -0.16 29.56 -3.48
C GLU A 2 -1.35 28.66 -3.14
N HIS A 3 -2.58 29.13 -3.39
CA HIS A 3 -3.80 28.31 -3.20
C HIS A 3 -3.84 27.04 -4.07
N GLU A 4 -3.30 27.10 -5.29
CA GLU A 4 -3.24 25.95 -6.20
C GLU A 4 -2.22 24.92 -5.71
N LEU A 5 -1.08 25.39 -5.19
CA LEU A 5 -0.08 24.52 -4.57
C LEU A 5 -0.64 23.84 -3.32
N MET A 6 -1.35 24.59 -2.46
CA MET A 6 -2.00 24.04 -1.27
C MET A 6 -3.09 23.02 -1.62
N ALA A 7 -3.90 23.28 -2.64
CA ALA A 7 -4.87 22.32 -3.13
C ALA A 7 -4.20 21.02 -3.63
N SER A 8 -3.11 21.14 -4.38
CA SER A 8 -2.35 19.97 -4.85
C SER A 8 -1.75 19.15 -3.71
N VAL A 9 -1.21 19.80 -2.68
CA VAL A 9 -0.70 19.10 -1.49
C VAL A 9 -1.84 18.37 -0.78
N LYS A 10 -2.99 19.02 -0.61
CA LYS A 10 -4.14 18.41 0.06
C LYS A 10 -4.66 17.18 -0.69
N GLU A 11 -4.70 17.25 -2.01
CA GLU A 11 -5.10 16.11 -2.85
C GLU A 11 -4.11 14.94 -2.76
N TYR A 12 -2.81 15.21 -2.63
CA TYR A 12 -1.80 14.19 -2.40
C TYR A 12 -1.99 13.48 -1.04
N GLU A 13 -2.26 14.24 0.02
CA GLU A 13 -2.59 13.67 1.35
C GLU A 13 -3.87 12.82 1.30
N ASN A 14 -4.91 13.33 0.64
CA ASN A 14 -6.18 12.63 0.48
C ASN A 14 -6.00 11.31 -0.29
N THR A 15 -5.22 11.33 -1.36
CA THR A 15 -4.91 10.15 -2.17
C THR A 15 -4.12 9.12 -1.35
N SER A 16 -3.11 9.57 -0.62
CA SER A 16 -2.30 8.70 0.25
C SER A 16 -3.17 8.00 1.31
N ALA A 17 -4.09 8.75 1.95
CA ALA A 17 -5.02 8.18 2.92
C ALA A 17 -5.95 7.12 2.32
N ARG A 18 -6.51 7.38 1.13
CA ARG A 18 -7.37 6.42 0.41
C ARG A 18 -6.64 5.13 0.05
N ILE A 19 -5.37 5.23 -0.38
CA ILE A 19 -4.55 4.05 -0.70
C ILE A 19 -4.32 3.22 0.57
N ILE A 20 -3.92 3.85 1.67
CA ILE A 20 -3.70 3.15 2.95
C ILE A 20 -4.98 2.44 3.42
N GLU A 21 -6.13 3.11 3.34
CA GLU A 21 -7.41 2.52 3.72
C GLU A 21 -7.77 1.31 2.85
N HIS A 22 -7.53 1.40 1.54
CA HIS A 22 -7.74 0.29 0.61
C HIS A 22 -6.87 -0.93 0.99
N TYR A 23 -5.58 -0.72 1.22
CA TYR A 23 -4.68 -1.79 1.67
C TYR A 23 -5.13 -2.39 3.00
N LYS A 24 -5.53 -1.57 3.97
CA LYS A 24 -6.01 -2.04 5.26
C LYS A 24 -7.25 -2.92 5.12
N LYS A 25 -8.19 -2.54 4.25
CA LYS A 25 -9.42 -3.29 4.00
C LYS A 25 -9.15 -4.63 3.29
N CYS A 26 -8.26 -4.65 2.31
CA CYS A 26 -8.00 -5.84 1.50
C CYS A 26 -7.05 -6.82 2.19
N THR A 27 -6.02 -6.33 2.89
CA THR A 27 -4.99 -7.18 3.53
C THR A 27 -5.27 -7.50 4.99
N GLY A 28 -6.16 -6.75 5.65
CA GLY A 28 -6.36 -6.83 7.10
C GLY A 28 -5.18 -6.34 7.93
N GLN A 29 -4.14 -5.76 7.31
CA GLN A 29 -2.92 -5.35 7.99
C GLN A 29 -3.04 -3.97 8.65
N THR A 30 -2.18 -3.72 9.64
CA THR A 30 -2.08 -2.40 10.26
C THR A 30 -1.41 -1.38 9.33
N GLU A 31 -1.75 -0.11 9.49
CA GLU A 31 -1.16 0.99 8.70
C GLU A 31 0.38 1.03 8.80
N SER A 32 0.94 0.77 9.98
CA SER A 32 2.39 0.72 10.19
C SER A 32 3.06 -0.37 9.36
N THR A 33 2.44 -1.56 9.27
CA THR A 33 2.94 -2.65 8.43
C THR A 33 2.85 -2.29 6.95
N ILE A 34 1.72 -1.71 6.53
CA ILE A 34 1.50 -1.29 5.13
C ILE A 34 2.56 -0.24 4.73
N LYS A 35 2.75 0.82 5.51
CA LYS A 35 3.75 1.86 5.23
C LYS A 35 5.19 1.35 5.23
N LYS A 36 5.49 0.34 6.06
CA LYS A 36 6.85 -0.19 6.19
C LYS A 36 7.21 -1.17 5.08
N TYR A 37 6.28 -2.04 4.70
CA TYR A 37 6.58 -3.19 3.84
C TYR A 37 5.87 -3.18 2.50
N LEU A 38 4.72 -2.52 2.38
CA LEU A 38 3.91 -2.51 1.15
C LEU A 38 3.99 -1.17 0.40
N LEU A 39 4.08 -0.07 1.13
CA LEU A 39 4.17 1.30 0.62
C LEU A 39 5.34 2.08 1.26
N PRO A 40 6.59 1.56 1.25
CA PRO A 40 7.74 2.35 1.61
C PRO A 40 7.99 3.47 0.58
N PRO A 41 8.84 4.46 0.88
CA PRO A 41 9.18 5.54 -0.05
C PRO A 41 9.92 5.07 -1.31
N GLU A 42 10.42 3.84 -1.31
CA GLU A 42 11.14 3.21 -2.42
C GLU A 42 10.32 2.05 -2.99
N ASP A 43 10.53 1.71 -4.26
CA ASP A 43 9.88 0.55 -4.88
C ASP A 43 10.41 -0.77 -4.28
N VAL A 44 9.50 -1.63 -3.84
CA VAL A 44 9.82 -2.93 -3.25
C VAL A 44 9.20 -4.07 -4.02
N TRP A 45 9.98 -5.14 -4.21
CA TRP A 45 9.52 -6.39 -4.81
C TRP A 45 9.35 -7.43 -3.72
N LEU A 46 8.19 -8.09 -3.71
CA LEU A 46 7.85 -9.11 -2.72
C LEU A 46 7.98 -10.50 -3.33
N THR A 47 8.49 -11.45 -2.55
CA THR A 47 8.42 -12.87 -2.92
C THR A 47 6.98 -13.39 -2.80
N PRO A 48 6.62 -14.50 -3.46
CA PRO A 48 5.28 -15.08 -3.34
C PRO A 48 4.90 -15.41 -1.90
N LYS A 49 5.87 -15.87 -1.09
CA LYS A 49 5.67 -16.17 0.34
C LYS A 49 5.37 -14.91 1.15
N GLU A 50 6.00 -13.79 0.81
CA GLU A 50 5.72 -12.50 1.45
C GLU A 50 4.36 -11.95 1.03
N ALA A 51 3.96 -12.14 -0.23
CA ALA A 51 2.63 -11.74 -0.70
C ALA A 51 1.52 -12.43 0.11
N ILE A 52 1.64 -13.74 0.36
CA ILE A 52 0.71 -14.45 1.26
C ILE A 52 0.80 -13.90 2.68
N LYS A 53 2.02 -13.74 3.22
CA LYS A 53 2.22 -13.26 4.59
C LYS A 53 1.56 -11.89 4.85
N TYR A 54 1.55 -11.02 3.83
CA TYR A 54 0.92 -9.70 3.93
C TYR A 54 -0.54 -9.67 3.46
N GLY A 55 -1.16 -10.82 3.17
CA GLY A 55 -2.57 -10.88 2.76
C GLY A 55 -2.83 -10.28 1.38
N LEU A 56 -1.82 -10.28 0.49
CA LEU A 56 -1.95 -9.86 -0.91
C LEU A 56 -2.38 -11.02 -1.82
N ALA A 57 -2.14 -12.25 -1.39
CA ALA A 57 -2.49 -13.48 -2.12
C ALA A 57 -2.96 -14.54 -1.12
N ASP A 58 -3.91 -15.38 -1.55
CA ASP A 58 -4.45 -16.45 -0.71
C ASP A 58 -3.59 -17.73 -0.76
N GLU A 59 -3.15 -18.14 -1.95
CA GLU A 59 -2.37 -19.36 -2.16
C GLU A 59 -1.30 -19.20 -3.26
N ILE A 60 -0.22 -19.97 -3.15
CA ILE A 60 0.81 -20.12 -4.19
C ILE A 60 0.51 -21.44 -4.89
N VAL A 61 0.21 -21.35 -6.19
CA VAL A 61 0.01 -22.53 -7.02
C VAL A 61 1.25 -22.75 -7.87
N GLU A 62 1.93 -23.87 -7.65
CA GLU A 62 3.01 -24.34 -8.49
C GLU A 62 2.41 -25.17 -9.62
N PHE A 63 2.45 -24.61 -10.83
CA PHE A 63 2.29 -25.39 -12.04
C PHE A 63 3.70 -25.83 -12.43
N TYR A 64 3.88 -27.12 -12.74
CA TYR A 64 5.13 -27.82 -13.13
C TYR A 64 5.86 -28.59 -12.03
#